data_AF-A0A9X3WN78-F1
#
_entry.id   AF-A0A9X3WN78-F1
#
_cell.length_a   1.000
_cell.length_b   1.000
_cell.length_c   1.000
_cell.angle_alpha   90.00
_cell.angle_beta   90.00
_cell.angle_gamma   90.00
#
_symmetry.space_group_name_H-M   'P 1'
#
loop_
_entity.id
_entity.type
_entity.pdbx_description
1 polymer ?
#
loop_
_entity_poly.entity_id
_entity_poly.type
_entity_poly.pdbx_seq_one_letter_code
_entity_poly.pdbx_strand_id
1 'polypeptide(L)' 'MRKLKIYMENGEFIVERINEFNNATKRTFLTEEGLLEGLGAYIEVLDQYELEVSDELWAKVINFLNRSKNHE' A
#
# COMPACT_ATOMS: atom_id res chain seq x y z
N MET A 1 -1.22 -7.34 -15.34
CA MET A 1 -1.16 -6.04 -14.61
C MET A 1 -0.64 -6.31 -13.21
N ARG A 2 0.14 -5.39 -12.65
CA ARG A 2 0.62 -5.50 -11.25
C ARG A 2 -0.39 -4.80 -10.35
N LYS A 3 -0.68 -5.38 -9.19
CA LYS A 3 -1.62 -4.82 -8.21
C LYS A 3 -0.92 -4.62 -6.87
N LEU A 4 -1.28 -3.54 -6.17
CA LEU A 4 -0.85 -3.29 -4.80
C LEU A 4 -2.10 -3.17 -3.95
N LYS A 5 -2.35 -4.19 -3.14
CA LYS A 5 -3.49 -4.29 -2.24
C LYS A 5 -3.10 -3.86 -0.84
N ILE A 6 -3.92 -3.04 -0.21
CA ILE A 6 -3.69 -2.53 1.14
C ILE A 6 -4.97 -2.73 1.94
N TYR A 7 -4.93 -3.60 2.95
CA TYR A 7 -6.11 -4.01 3.69
C TYR A 7 -5.75 -4.36 5.14
N MET A 8 -6.78 -4.50 6.00
CA MET A 8 -6.61 -5.00 7.36
C MET A 8 -7.09 -6.44 7.46
N GLU A 9 -6.35 -7.29 8.15
CA GLU A 9 -6.72 -8.68 8.42
C GLU A 9 -6.27 -9.05 9.83
N ASN A 10 -7.17 -9.58 10.65
CA ASN A 10 -6.91 -9.96 12.05
C ASN A 10 -6.32 -8.84 12.94
N GLY A 11 -6.63 -7.57 12.64
CA GLY A 11 -6.09 -6.42 13.36
C GLY A 11 -4.68 -6.00 12.94
N GLU A 12 -4.13 -6.64 11.90
CA GLU A 12 -2.85 -6.28 11.29
C GLU A 12 -3.08 -5.61 9.94
N PHE A 13 -2.22 -4.67 9.58
CA PHE A 13 -2.23 -4.03 8.27
C PHE A 13 -1.42 -4.87 7.28
N ILE A 14 -1.96 -5.11 6.10
CA ILE A 14 -1.33 -5.93 5.08
C ILE A 14 -1.13 -5.12 3.80
N VAL A 15 0.09 -5.15 3.28
CA VAL A 15 0.41 -4.73 1.92
C VAL A 15 0.70 -5.98 1.09
N GLU A 16 -0.15 -6.25 0.12
CA GLU A 16 -0.03 -7.37 -0.80
C GLU A 16 0.34 -6.87 -2.19
N ARG A 17 1.51 -7.28 -2.66
CA ARG A 17 2.00 -7.01 -4.02
C ARG A 17 1.68 -8.21 -4.91
N ILE A 18 0.88 -8.01 -5.94
CA ILE A 18 0.59 -9.03 -6.96
C ILE A 18 1.31 -8.64 -8.25
N ASN A 19 2.14 -9.54 -8.79
CA ASN A 19 2.83 -9.30 -10.05
C ASN A 19 1.99 -9.75 -11.26
N GLU A 20 2.53 -9.54 -12.47
CA GLU A 20 1.88 -9.91 -13.73
C GLU A 20 1.66 -11.43 -13.92
N PHE A 21 2.39 -12.26 -13.16
CA PHE A 21 2.25 -13.71 -13.14
C PHE A 21 1.31 -14.20 -12.03
N ASN A 22 0.54 -13.30 -11.41
CA ASN A 22 -0.38 -13.58 -10.32
C ASN A 22 0.29 -14.16 -9.05
N ASN A 23 1.59 -13.90 -8.87
CA ASN A 23 2.28 -14.22 -7.62
C ASN A 23 2.11 -13.07 -6.64
N ALA A 24 1.64 -13.40 -5.44
CA ALA A 24 1.42 -12.46 -4.35
C ALA A 24 2.57 -12.51 -3.33
N THR A 25 3.06 -11.36 -2.92
CA THR A 25 3.96 -11.21 -1.76
C THR A 25 3.31 -10.28 -0.77
N LYS A 26 3.18 -10.73 0.48
CA LYS A 26 2.55 -9.96 1.56
C LYS A 26 3.60 -9.42 2.52
N ARG A 27 3.36 -8.23 3.03
CA ARG A 27 4.03 -7.67 4.21
C ARG A 27 2.97 -7.28 5.22
N THR A 28 3.16 -7.68 6.47
CA THR A 28 2.28 -7.35 7.58
C THR A 28 2.91 -6.29 8.46
N PHE A 29 2.07 -5.42 9.03
CA PHE A 29 2.48 -4.35 9.92
C PHE A 29 1.52 -4.32 11.11
N LEU A 30 2.10 -4.19 12.30
CA LEU A 30 1.33 -4.13 13.56
C LEU A 30 0.77 -2.73 13.83
N THR A 31 1.34 -1.70 13.20
CA THR A 31 0.98 -0.30 13.43
C THR A 31 0.72 0.42 12.12
N GLU A 32 -0.10 1.46 12.20
CA GLU A 32 -0.38 2.35 11.09
C GLU A 32 0.89 3.04 10.59
N GLU A 33 1.75 3.50 11.50
CA GLU A 33 3.03 4.13 11.14
C GLU A 33 3.90 3.16 10.33
N GLY A 34 4.02 1.90 10.76
CA GLY A 34 4.76 0.88 10.02
C GLY A 34 4.19 0.62 8.64
N LEU A 35 2.86 0.62 8.48
CA LEU A 35 2.21 0.54 7.17
C LEU A 35 2.63 1.72 6.28
N LEU A 36 2.57 2.95 6.77
CA LEU A 36 2.88 4.15 5.99
C LEU A 36 4.37 4.19 5.60
N GLU A 37 5.29 3.86 6.52
CA GLU A 37 6.71 3.71 6.22
C GLU A 37 6.95 2.62 5.15
N GLY A 38 6.27 1.48 5.29
CA GLY A 38 6.32 0.40 4.31
C GLY A 38 5.80 0.83 2.93
N LEU A 39 4.73 1.63 2.88
CA LEU A 39 4.21 2.23 1.64
C LEU A 39 5.16 3.25 1.03
N GLY A 40 6.00 3.89 1.84
CA GLY A 40 7.04 4.80 1.38
C GLY A 40 7.94 4.18 0.32
N ALA A 41 8.29 2.89 0.47
CA ALA A 41 9.11 2.15 -0.50
C ALA A 41 8.44 1.95 -1.87
N TYR A 42 7.14 2.22 -1.99
CA TYR A 42 6.39 2.07 -3.23
C TYR A 42 6.09 3.39 -3.92
N ILE A 43 6.37 4.55 -3.31
CA ILE A 43 6.00 5.88 -3.86
C ILE A 43 6.53 6.06 -5.29
N GLU A 44 7.81 5.78 -5.52
CA GLU A 44 8.48 5.98 -6.81
C GLU A 44 7.99 5.02 -7.91
N VAL A 45 7.43 3.87 -7.51
CA VAL A 45 7.00 2.81 -8.43
C VAL A 45 5.49 2.64 -8.45
N LEU A 46 4.73 3.47 -7.74
CA LEU A 46 3.30 3.30 -7.50
C LEU A 46 2.50 3.34 -8.80
N ASP A 47 2.92 4.17 -9.77
CA ASP A 47 2.31 4.27 -11.11
C ASP A 47 2.34 2.94 -11.89
N GLN A 48 3.25 2.03 -11.52
CA GLN A 48 3.34 0.70 -12.12
C GLN A 48 2.33 -0.30 -11.53
N TYR A 49 1.60 0.07 -10.48
CA TYR A 49 0.64 -0.79 -9.79
C TYR A 49 -0.76 -0.21 -9.85
N GLU A 50 -1.74 -1.08 -10.07
CA GLU A 50 -3.13 -0.78 -9.75
C GLU A 50 -3.30 -0.82 -8.23
N LEU A 51 -3.65 0.32 -7.63
CA LEU A 51 -3.81 0.47 -6.19
C LEU A 51 -5.22 0.04 -5.76
N GLU A 52 -5.30 -0.96 -4.89
CA GLU A 52 -6.55 -1.47 -4.30
C GLU A 52 -6.47 -1.29 -2.78
N VAL A 53 -7.23 -0.37 -2.19
CA VAL A 53 -7.19 -0.10 -0.75
C VAL A 53 -8.56 -0.34 -0.14
N SER A 54 -8.62 -1.04 0.99
CA SER A 54 -9.86 -1.18 1.78
C SER A 54 -10.40 0.18 2.21
N ASP A 55 -11.72 0.35 2.21
CA ASP A 55 -12.39 1.62 2.53
C ASP A 55 -11.91 2.26 3.84
N GLU A 56 -11.69 1.44 4.88
CA GLU A 56 -11.24 1.91 6.19
C GLU A 56 -9.82 2.53 6.19
N LEU A 57 -8.97 2.14 5.23
CA LEU A 57 -7.60 2.62 5.06
C LEU A 57 -7.48 3.67 3.96
N TRP A 58 -8.45 3.77 3.06
CA TRP A 58 -8.41 4.62 1.87
C TRP A 58 -8.00 6.05 2.18
N ALA A 59 -8.71 6.69 3.12
CA ALA A 59 -8.44 8.08 3.48
C ALA A 59 -7.01 8.29 3.99
N LYS A 60 -6.48 7.34 4.78
CA LYS A 60 -5.14 7.43 5.37
C LYS A 60 -4.06 7.23 4.30
N VAL A 61 -4.20 6.19 3.49
CA VAL A 61 -3.27 5.86 2.41
C VAL A 61 -3.20 6.97 1.37
N ILE A 62 -4.35 7.47 0.90
CA ILE A 62 -4.38 8.52 -0.12
C ILE A 62 -3.82 9.84 0.42
N ASN A 63 -4.12 10.21 1.67
CA ASN A 63 -3.53 11.40 2.28
C ASN A 63 -2.00 11.31 2.38
N PHE A 64 -1.47 10.15 2.76
CA PHE A 64 -0.03 9.91 2.79
C PHE A 64 0.59 10.03 1.39
N LEU A 65 0.04 9.30 0.41
CA LEU A 65 0.54 9.31 -0.96
C LEU A 65 0.51 10.71 -1.60
N ASN A 66 -0.57 11.46 -1.38
CA ASN A 66 -0.67 12.84 -1.86
C ASN A 66 0.36 13.75 -1.21
N ARG A 67 0.61 13.63 0.10
CA ARG A 67 1.66 14.41 0.77
C ARG A 67 3.05 14.08 0.24
N SER A 68 3.33 12.80 0.02
CA SER A 68 4.62 12.35 -0.51
C SER A 68 4.88 12.80 -1.95
N LYS A 69 3.85 12.94 -2.78
CA LYS A 69 3.96 13.44 -4.17
C LYS A 69 4.07 14.96 -4.29
N ASN A 70 3.58 15.73 -3.32
CA ASN A 70 3.62 17.20 -3.36
C ASN A 70 4.92 17.80 -2.78
N HIS A 71 5.87 16.96 -2.39
CA HIS A 71 7.18 17.38 -1.88
C HIS A 71 8.27 17.14 -2.94
N GLU A 72 7.97 17.55 -4.17
CA GLU A 72 8.89 17.66 -5.32
C GLU A 72 9.11 19.14 -5.66
#